data_AF-A0A7J2XCQ0-F1
#
_entry.id   AF-A0A7J2XCQ0-F1
#
_cell.length_a   1.000
_cell.length_b   1.000
_cell.length_c   1.000
_cell.angle_alpha   90.00
_cell.angle_beta   90.00
_cell.angle_gamma   90.00
#
_symmetry.space_group_name_H-M   'P 1'
#
loop_
_entity.id
_entity.type
_entity.pdbx_description
1 polymer ?
#
loop_
_entity_poly.entity_id
_entity_poly.type
_entity_poly.pdbx_seq_one_letter_code
_entity_poly.pdbx_strand_id
1 'polypeptide(L)'
;MDLIEEIYRLVRQVPRGRVSTYGAVARALGDIIASRAVGLALNLNPDPDRTPCYRIIASDGSIGGFSRGIEEKIERLRRDGIEVRNGKVMNFGEVFFDDFDTDYPLKRLRKEQMRLSRKVRLKDELGEIRYVAGFDAGYSKSD
;
A
#
# COMPACT_ATOMS: atom_id res chain seq x y z
N MET A 1 13.73 0.67 0.61
CA MET A 1 12.40 1.21 0.97
C MET A 1 11.61 0.07 1.54
N ASP A 2 11.08 0.23 2.74
CA ASP A 2 10.09 -0.68 3.27
C ASP A 2 8.70 -0.24 2.76
N LEU A 3 8.08 -1.06 1.92
CA LEU A 3 6.78 -0.74 1.34
C LEU A 3 5.66 -0.76 2.40
N ILE A 4 5.75 -1.66 3.38
CA ILE A 4 4.71 -1.84 4.38
C ILE A 4 4.70 -0.63 5.32
N GLU A 5 5.87 -0.20 5.79
CA GLU A 5 5.95 1.00 6.63
C GLU A 5 5.53 2.26 5.86
N GLU A 6 5.81 2.35 4.57
CA GLU A 6 5.35 3.47 3.74
C GLU A 6 3.82 3.49 3.58
N ILE A 7 3.18 2.32 3.42
CA ILE A 7 1.73 2.18 3.45
C ILE A 7 1.18 2.63 4.81
N TYR A 8 1.79 2.20 5.91
CA TYR A 8 1.35 2.59 7.25
C TYR A 8 1.51 4.09 7.48
N ARG A 9 2.63 4.68 7.04
CA ARG A 9 2.88 6.13 7.07
C ARG A 9 1.74 6.90 6.39
N LEU A 10 1.33 6.48 5.19
CA LEU A 10 0.23 7.10 4.47
C LEU A 10 -1.12 6.91 5.20
N VAL A 11 -1.42 5.69 5.66
CA VAL A 11 -2.68 5.42 6.37
C VAL A 11 -2.81 6.21 7.68
N ARG A 12 -1.71 6.46 8.38
CA ARG A 12 -1.69 7.30 9.59
C ARG A 12 -2.07 8.77 9.32
N GLN A 13 -1.99 9.23 8.08
CA GLN A 13 -2.39 10.60 7.71
C GLN A 13 -3.91 10.76 7.62
N VAL A 14 -4.67 9.68 7.45
CA VAL A 14 -6.14 9.76 7.32
C VAL A 14 -6.74 10.25 8.64
N PRO A 15 -7.31 11.47 8.71
CA PRO A 15 -7.73 12.04 9.96
C PRO A 15 -9.00 11.37 10.49
N ARG A 16 -9.27 11.56 11.79
CA ARG A 16 -10.56 11.18 12.38
C ARG A 16 -11.70 11.90 11.66
N GLY A 17 -12.82 11.22 11.45
CA GLY A 17 -13.95 11.76 10.67
C GLY A 17 -13.74 11.72 9.15
N ARG A 18 -12.65 11.11 8.67
CA ARG A 18 -12.43 10.83 7.25
C ARG A 18 -12.21 9.35 6.98
N VAL A 19 -12.44 8.97 5.73
CA VAL A 19 -12.11 7.65 5.18
C VAL A 19 -11.31 7.82 3.89
N SER A 20 -10.46 6.86 3.59
CA SER A 20 -9.78 6.78 2.30
C SER A 20 -10.00 5.41 1.66
N THR A 21 -9.44 5.20 0.48
CA THR A 21 -9.61 3.93 -0.25
C THR A 21 -8.27 3.27 -0.52
N TYR A 22 -8.28 1.95 -0.70
CA TYR A 22 -7.08 1.21 -1.11
C TYR A 22 -6.45 1.83 -2.37
N GLY A 23 -7.29 2.26 -3.32
CA GLY A 23 -6.84 2.94 -4.55
C GLY A 23 -6.26 4.32 -4.31
N ALA A 24 -6.79 5.09 -3.36
CA ALA A 24 -6.24 6.40 -3.01
C ALA A 24 -4.85 6.27 -2.38
N VAL A 25 -4.67 5.33 -1.44
CA VAL A 25 -3.35 5.02 -0.86
C VAL A 25 -2.39 4.52 -1.93
N ALA A 26 -2.83 3.67 -2.85
CA ALA A 26 -2.01 3.20 -3.98
C ALA A 26 -1.59 4.35 -4.93
N ARG A 27 -2.50 5.30 -5.18
CA ARG A 27 -2.16 6.53 -5.93
C ARG A 27 -1.16 7.39 -5.18
N ALA A 28 -1.29 7.53 -3.86
CA ALA A 28 -0.33 8.25 -3.04
C ALA A 28 1.06 7.59 -3.07
N LEU A 29 1.13 6.26 -3.12
CA LEU A 29 2.39 5.54 -3.37
C LEU A 29 2.98 5.80 -4.77
N GLY A 30 2.15 6.24 -5.72
CA GLY A 30 2.55 6.51 -7.10
C GLY A 30 2.25 5.38 -8.09
N ASP A 31 1.49 4.35 -7.69
CA ASP A 31 1.06 3.27 -8.59
C ASP A 31 -0.32 2.72 -8.19
N ILE A 32 -1.34 2.96 -9.03
CA ILE A 32 -2.70 2.47 -8.80
C ILE A 32 -2.79 0.93 -8.72
N ILE A 33 -1.89 0.22 -9.40
CA ILE A 33 -1.86 -1.25 -9.42
C ILE A 33 -1.52 -1.80 -8.02
N ALA A 34 -0.86 -1.01 -7.17
CA ALA A 34 -0.49 -1.40 -5.81
C ALA A 34 -1.70 -1.56 -4.87
N SER A 35 -2.93 -1.26 -5.28
CA SER A 35 -4.14 -1.35 -4.44
C SER A 35 -4.30 -2.70 -3.72
N ARG A 36 -3.99 -3.81 -4.39
CA ARG A 36 -4.02 -5.15 -3.76
C ARG A 36 -2.93 -5.32 -2.71
N ALA A 37 -1.72 -4.83 -2.98
CA ALA A 37 -0.62 -4.85 -2.02
C ALA A 37 -0.94 -4.02 -0.78
N VAL A 38 -1.59 -2.86 -0.95
CA VAL A 38 -2.12 -2.06 0.17
C VAL A 38 -3.10 -2.90 1.00
N GLY A 39 -4.08 -3.55 0.37
CA GLY A 39 -5.04 -4.41 1.07
C GLY A 39 -4.38 -5.53 1.88
N LEU A 40 -3.39 -6.20 1.30
CA LEU A 40 -2.62 -7.25 1.99
C LEU A 40 -1.83 -6.70 3.19
N ALA A 41 -1.12 -5.58 3.01
CA ALA A 41 -0.37 -4.95 4.10
C ALA A 41 -1.28 -4.54 5.26
N LEU A 42 -2.45 -3.98 4.97
CA LEU A 42 -3.40 -3.56 6.00
C LEU A 42 -4.08 -4.73 6.70
N ASN A 43 -4.23 -5.88 6.04
CA ASN A 43 -4.71 -7.10 6.67
C ASN A 43 -3.69 -7.67 7.67
N LEU A 44 -2.40 -7.44 7.43
CA LEU A 44 -1.29 -7.85 8.30
C LEU A 44 -0.92 -6.79 9.34
N ASN A 45 -1.70 -5.72 9.46
CA ASN A 45 -1.41 -4.63 10.40
C ASN A 45 -1.44 -5.14 11.85
N PRO A 46 -0.30 -5.15 12.57
CA PRO A 46 -0.24 -5.65 13.93
C PRO A 46 -0.87 -4.70 14.95
N ASP A 47 -1.00 -3.42 14.60
CA ASP A 47 -1.52 -2.37 15.49
C ASP A 47 -2.53 -1.47 14.76
N PRO A 48 -3.83 -1.85 14.77
CA PRO A 48 -4.90 -1.04 14.23
C PRO A 48 -5.19 0.27 14.97
N ASP A 49 -4.59 0.51 16.13
CA ASP A 49 -4.77 1.74 16.91
C ASP A 49 -3.76 2.80 16.52
N ARG A 50 -2.49 2.40 16.33
CA ARG A 50 -1.46 3.28 15.76
C ARG A 50 -1.65 3.51 14.27
N THR A 51 -2.05 2.49 13.51
CA THR A 51 -2.30 2.58 12.07
C THR A 51 -3.78 2.32 11.81
N PRO A 52 -4.62 3.35 11.62
CA PRO A 52 -6.08 3.23 11.60
C PRO A 52 -6.61 2.62 10.28
N CYS A 53 -6.25 1.37 9.98
CA CYS A 53 -6.57 0.72 8.70
C CYS A 53 -8.09 0.47 8.50
N TYR A 54 -8.88 0.55 9.57
CA TYR A 54 -10.34 0.55 9.51
C TYR A 54 -10.93 1.78 8.78
N ARG A 55 -10.16 2.87 8.63
CA ARG A 55 -10.54 4.04 7.82
C ARG A 55 -10.34 3.82 6.32
N ILE A 56 -9.74 2.70 5.91
CA ILE A 56 -9.51 2.35 4.51
C ILE A 56 -10.62 1.42 4.01
N ILE A 57 -11.34 1.85 2.99
CA ILE A 57 -12.52 1.16 2.45
C ILE A 57 -12.42 0.94 0.94
N ALA A 58 -13.43 0.29 0.35
CA ALA A 58 -13.49 0.09 -1.09
C ALA A 58 -13.81 1.40 -1.83
N SER A 59 -13.44 1.47 -3.11
CA SER A 59 -13.60 2.67 -3.93
C SER A 59 -15.05 3.07 -4.19
N ASP A 60 -16.01 2.17 -4.01
CA ASP A 60 -17.44 2.41 -4.15
C ASP A 60 -18.11 2.82 -2.82
N GLY A 61 -17.32 3.08 -1.78
CA GLY A 61 -17.79 3.43 -0.44
C GLY A 61 -18.23 2.23 0.41
N SER A 62 -18.12 1.00 -0.10
CA SER A 62 -18.44 -0.20 0.68
C SER A 62 -17.36 -0.54 1.72
N ILE A 63 -17.81 -1.09 2.84
CA ILE A 63 -16.94 -1.56 3.90
C ILE A 63 -16.23 -2.83 3.43
N GLY A 64 -14.93 -2.70 3.12
CA GLY A 64 -14.06 -3.85 2.87
C GLY A 64 -13.70 -4.60 4.15
N GLY A 65 -12.97 -5.72 4.01
CA GLY A 65 -12.53 -6.55 5.12
C GLY A 65 -11.69 -5.83 6.18
N PHE A 66 -11.59 -6.47 7.34
CA PHE A 66 -10.79 -6.03 8.50
C PHE A 66 -10.35 -7.24 9.30
N SER A 67 -9.09 -7.27 9.73
CA SER A 67 -8.50 -8.41 10.45
C SER A 67 -9.20 -8.71 11.78
N ARG A 68 -9.78 -7.70 12.42
CA ARG A 68 -10.56 -7.84 13.68
C ARG A 68 -12.07 -7.97 13.46
N GLY A 69 -12.52 -8.16 12.21
CA GLY A 69 -13.93 -8.34 11.85
C GLY A 69 -14.65 -7.06 11.41
N ILE A 70 -15.66 -7.23 10.54
CA ILE A 70 -16.37 -6.10 9.91
C ILE A 70 -17.16 -5.29 10.93
N GLU A 71 -17.73 -5.94 11.95
CA GLU A 71 -18.52 -5.27 13.01
C GLU A 71 -17.67 -4.26 13.78
N GLU A 72 -16.46 -4.66 14.19
CA GLU A 72 -15.52 -3.77 14.89
C GLU A 72 -15.12 -2.59 13.99
N LYS A 73 -14.84 -2.83 12.71
CA LYS A 73 -14.54 -1.76 11.73
C LYS A 73 -15.67 -0.74 11.66
N ILE A 74 -16.92 -1.20 11.58
CA ILE A 74 -18.09 -0.32 11.54
C ILE A 74 -18.24 0.47 12.84
N GLU A 75 -18.04 -0.18 14.00
CA GLU A 75 -18.11 0.51 15.29
C GLU A 75 -17.05 1.61 15.41
N ARG A 76 -15.80 1.33 15.02
CA ARG A 76 -14.72 2.31 15.04
C ARG A 76 -14.96 3.47 14.08
N LEU A 77 -15.49 3.20 12.89
CA LEU A 77 -15.93 4.23 11.96
C LEU A 77 -17.02 5.12 12.57
N ARG A 78 -18.03 4.54 13.23
CA ARG A 78 -19.08 5.30 13.92
C ARG A 78 -18.53 6.15 15.06
N ARG A 79 -17.58 5.62 15.86
CA ARG A 79 -16.87 6.37 16.90
C ARG A 79 -16.05 7.53 16.32
N ASP A 80 -15.60 7.41 15.08
CA ASP A 80 -14.95 8.48 14.33
C ASP A 80 -15.93 9.47 13.68
N GLY A 81 -17.24 9.29 13.85
CA GLY A 81 -18.28 10.15 13.27
C GLY A 81 -18.70 9.76 11.86
N ILE A 82 -18.29 8.59 11.37
CA ILE A 82 -18.64 8.09 10.03
C ILE A 82 -19.91 7.23 10.11
N GLU A 83 -20.96 7.67 9.42
CA GLU A 83 -22.19 6.90 9.32
C GLU A 83 -22.09 5.79 8.27
N VAL A 84 -22.41 4.56 8.69
CA VAL A 84 -22.44 3.37 7.84
C VAL A 84 -23.82 2.72 7.88
N ARG A 85 -24.46 2.56 6.71
CA ARG A 85 -25.72 1.82 6.52
C ARG A 85 -25.59 0.82 5.38
N ASN A 86 -26.18 -0.36 5.54
CA ASN A 86 -26.13 -1.43 4.52
C ASN A 86 -24.71 -1.74 4.00
N GLY A 87 -23.72 -1.69 4.91
CA GLY A 87 -22.32 -1.93 4.54
C GLY A 87 -21.67 -0.84 3.69
N LYS A 88 -22.24 0.37 3.61
CA LYS A 88 -21.69 1.52 2.87
C LYS A 88 -21.63 2.78 3.73
N VAL A 89 -20.62 3.61 3.46
CA VAL A 89 -20.50 4.95 4.06
C VAL A 89 -21.50 5.89 3.38
N MET A 90 -22.36 6.56 4.17
CA MET A 90 -23.47 7.36 3.63
C MET A 90 -23.00 8.67 2.97
N ASN A 91 -22.10 9.40 3.62
CA ASN A 91 -21.60 10.69 3.13
C ASN A 91 -20.20 10.53 2.50
N PHE A 92 -19.99 9.45 1.73
CA PHE A 92 -18.66 9.05 1.30
C PHE A 92 -17.89 10.17 0.60
N GLY A 93 -18.53 10.92 -0.31
CA GLY A 93 -17.88 12.03 -1.01
C GLY A 93 -17.42 13.16 -0.09
N GLU A 94 -18.14 13.42 1.00
CA GLU A 94 -17.80 14.48 1.97
C GLU A 94 -16.70 14.05 2.92
N VAL A 95 -16.70 12.78 3.34
CA VAL A 95 -15.72 12.24 4.29
C VAL A 95 -14.48 11.65 3.62
N PHE A 96 -14.44 11.63 2.28
CA PHE A 96 -13.32 11.08 1.53
C PHE A 96 -12.06 11.92 1.73
N PHE A 97 -10.93 11.23 1.86
CA PHE A 97 -9.60 11.80 2.01
C PHE A 97 -8.65 11.20 0.98
N ASP A 98 -8.02 12.06 0.18
CA ASP A 98 -6.99 11.71 -0.79
C ASP A 98 -5.80 12.71 -0.81
N ASP A 99 -5.79 13.69 0.10
CA ASP A 99 -4.75 14.69 0.25
C ASP A 99 -3.56 14.17 1.09
N PHE A 100 -2.90 13.13 0.58
CA PHE A 100 -1.74 12.52 1.23
C PHE A 100 -0.45 13.31 0.96
N ASP A 101 0.34 13.53 2.01
CA ASP A 101 1.73 13.97 1.91
C ASP A 101 2.64 12.81 1.48
N THR A 102 3.09 12.86 0.23
CA THR A 102 3.81 11.78 -0.43
C THR A 102 4.76 12.28 -1.53
N ASP A 103 5.90 11.62 -1.65
CA ASP A 103 6.87 11.83 -2.73
C ASP A 103 6.67 10.86 -3.91
N TYR A 104 5.57 10.11 -3.91
CA TYR A 104 5.23 9.05 -4.87
C TYR A 104 6.36 8.02 -5.02
N PRO A 105 6.68 7.27 -3.94
CA PRO A 105 7.88 6.45 -3.87
C PRO A 105 7.95 5.36 -4.95
N LEU A 106 6.84 4.72 -5.30
CA LEU A 106 6.79 3.72 -6.37
C LEU A 106 7.01 4.34 -7.75
N LYS A 107 6.53 5.56 -7.97
CA LYS A 107 6.76 6.30 -9.22
C LYS A 107 8.24 6.62 -9.39
N ARG A 108 8.94 7.02 -8.31
CA ARG A 108 10.39 7.22 -8.31
C ARG A 108 11.14 5.92 -8.60
N LEU A 109 10.81 4.83 -7.90
CA LEU A 109 11.45 3.53 -8.10
C LEU A 109 11.26 3.01 -9.53
N ARG A 110 10.07 3.19 -10.10
CA ARG A 110 9.79 2.80 -11.49
C ARG A 110 10.67 3.56 -12.49
N LYS A 111 10.90 4.86 -12.27
CA LYS A 111 11.83 5.66 -13.09
C LYS A 111 13.26 5.13 -12.99
N GLU A 112 13.72 4.79 -11.79
CA GLU A 112 15.04 4.21 -11.58
C GLU A 112 15.19 2.83 -12.25
N GLN A 113 14.17 1.96 -12.12
CA GLN A 113 14.15 0.67 -12.80
C GLN A 113 14.25 0.84 -14.32
N MET A 114 13.50 1.77 -14.90
CA MET A 114 13.58 2.09 -16.34
C MET A 114 14.94 2.65 -16.75
N ARG A 115 15.60 3.42 -15.88
CA ARG A 115 16.94 3.95 -16.13
C ARG A 115 17.99 2.83 -16.12
N LEU A 116 17.89 1.89 -15.17
CA LEU A 116 18.78 0.74 -15.06
C LEU A 116 18.59 -0.24 -16.21
N SER A 117 17.34 -0.54 -16.59
CA SER A 117 17.06 -1.49 -17.68
C SER A 117 17.68 -1.06 -19.01
N ARG A 118 17.75 0.25 -19.29
CA ARG A 118 18.44 0.80 -20.47
C ARG A 118 19.95 0.55 -20.50
N LYS A 119 20.57 0.29 -19.35
CA LYS A 119 22.00 0.02 -19.24
C LYS A 119 22.33 -1.47 -19.35
N VAL A 120 21.32 -2.35 -19.30
CA VAL A 120 21.51 -3.79 -19.41
C VAL A 120 21.83 -4.12 -20.87
N ARG A 121 22.99 -4.72 -21.12
CA ARG A 121 23.29 -5.35 -22.41
C ARG A 121 22.72 -6.75 -22.39
N LEU A 122 21.78 -7.03 -23.28
CA LEU A 122 21.17 -8.35 -23.47
C LEU A 122 21.87 -9.20 -24.55
N LYS A 123 22.86 -8.62 -25.25
CA LYS A 123 23.70 -9.38 -26.16
C LYS A 123 24.89 -9.91 -25.39
N ASP A 124 24.98 -11.24 -25.32
CA ASP A 124 26.19 -11.92 -24.90
C ASP A 124 27.29 -11.67 -25.93
N GLU A 125 28.34 -10.96 -25.52
CA GLU A 125 29.60 -10.83 -26.26
C GLU A 125 30.56 -11.99 -25.91
N LEU A 126 30.06 -13.00 -25.20
CA LEU A 126 30.82 -14.18 -24.83
C LEU A 126 31.00 -15.07 -26.08
N GLY A 127 32.25 -15.38 -26.42
CA GLY A 127 32.58 -16.39 -27.41
C GLY A 127 32.20 -17.80 -26.93
N GLU A 128 32.83 -18.82 -27.51
CA GLU A 128 32.56 -20.22 -27.14
C GLU A 128 32.80 -20.46 -25.64
N ILE A 129 31.73 -20.72 -24.89
CA ILE A 129 31.78 -20.89 -23.43
C ILE A 129 32.41 -22.25 -23.13
N ARG A 130 33.66 -22.27 -22.68
CA ARG A 130 34.39 -23.51 -22.36
C ARG A 130 34.14 -24.02 -20.94
N TYR A 131 33.83 -23.13 -20.01
CA TYR A 131 33.59 -23.46 -18.60
C TYR A 131 32.54 -22.51 -18.02
N VAL A 132 31.65 -23.06 -17.19
CA VAL A 132 30.69 -22.29 -16.39
C VAL A 132 31.00 -22.57 -14.92
N ALA A 133 31.15 -21.51 -14.13
CA ALA A 133 31.29 -21.61 -12.68
C ALA A 133 30.09 -20.92 -12.03
N GLY A 134 29.43 -21.61 -11.09
CA GLY A 134 28.41 -21.02 -10.24
C GLY A 134 29.03 -20.50 -8.95
N PHE A 135 28.70 -19.28 -8.57
CA PHE A 135 29.04 -18.73 -7.27
C PHE A 135 27.75 -18.37 -6.53
N ASP A 136 27.53 -19.01 -5.39
CA ASP A 136 26.40 -18.72 -4.51
C ASP A 136 26.84 -17.66 -3.49
N ALA A 137 26.11 -16.55 -3.43
CA ALA A 137 26.39 -15.46 -2.52
C ALA A 137 25.19 -15.24 -1.60
N GLY A 138 25.34 -15.63 -0.33
CA GLY A 138 24.37 -15.33 0.73
C GLY A 138 24.67 -14.01 1.42
N TYR A 139 23.64 -13.24 1.72
CA TYR A 139 23.74 -12.09 2.63
C TYR A 139 23.36 -12.53 4.05
N SER A 140 24.15 -12.16 5.06
CA SER A 140 23.79 -12.36 6.46
C SER A 140 22.64 -11.42 6.84
N LYS A 141 21.63 -11.94 7.55
CA LYS A 141 20.66 -11.09 8.25
C LYS A 141 21.39 -10.38 9.39
N SER A 142 21.31 -9.06 9.43
CA SER A 142 21.61 -8.29 10.63
C SER A 142 20.33 -8.24 11.47
N ASP A 143 20.43 -8.70 12.72
CA ASP A 143 19.35 -8.71 13.72
C ASP A 143 18.89 -7.30 14.13
#